data_AF-A0A024TL90-F1
#
_entry.id   AF-A0A024TL90-F1
#
_cell.length_a   1.000
_cell.length_b   1.000
_cell.length_c   1.000
_cell.angle_alpha   90.00
_cell.angle_beta   90.00
_cell.angle_gamma   90.00
#
_symmetry.space_group_name_H-M   'P 1'
#
loop_
_entity.id
_entity.type
_entity.pdbx_description
1 polymer ?
#
loop_
_entity_poly.entity_id
_entity_poly.type
_entity_poly.pdbx_seq_one_letter_code
_entity_poly.pdbx_strand_id
1 'polypeptide(L)'
;MGGSSDQRSGAILLAVSVVSYVYYFLWVIITPFVDKGHIVQSFFPERYYAIAIPSIILVVFLTICSTFIGLVMIQSKPPKPKTE
;
A
#
# COMPACT_ATOMS: atom_id res chain seq x y z
N MET A 1 28.77 -10.23 16.92
CA MET A 1 29.01 -9.28 15.81
C MET A 1 28.11 -9.67 14.64
N GLY A 2 26.91 -9.07 14.52
CA GLY A 2 25.95 -9.39 13.45
C GLY A 2 25.41 -8.16 12.69
N GLY A 3 25.71 -6.93 13.15
CA GLY A 3 25.03 -5.72 12.66
C GLY A 3 25.39 -5.25 11.24
N SER A 4 26.53 -5.69 10.67
CA SER A 4 26.98 -5.18 9.36
C SER A 4 26.17 -5.74 8.18
N SER A 5 25.69 -6.98 8.27
CA SER A 5 24.87 -7.60 7.22
C SER A 5 23.46 -7.01 7.20
N ASP A 6 22.87 -6.83 8.38
CA ASP A 6 21.52 -6.28 8.55
C ASP A 6 21.46 -4.79 8.18
N GLN A 7 22.53 -4.03 8.46
CA GLN A 7 22.62 -2.63 8.06
C GLN A 7 22.67 -2.47 6.54
N ARG A 8 23.36 -3.38 5.83
CA ARG A 8 23.47 -3.33 4.37
C ARG A 8 22.17 -3.70 3.68
N SER A 9 21.48 -4.74 4.16
CA SER A 9 20.15 -5.10 3.65
C SER A 9 19.13 -4.00 3.94
N GLY A 10 19.16 -3.40 5.13
CA GLY A 10 18.34 -2.24 5.48
C GLY A 10 18.59 -1.04 4.56
N ALA A 11 19.85 -0.71 4.28
CA ALA A 11 20.20 0.37 3.35
C ALA A 11 19.71 0.10 1.91
N ILE A 12 19.81 -1.14 1.43
CA ILE A 12 19.30 -1.53 0.11
C ILE A 12 17.77 -1.40 0.06
N LEU A 13 17.06 -1.94 1.06
CA LEU A 13 15.60 -1.83 1.15
C LEU A 13 15.14 -0.37 1.20
N LEU A 14 15.85 0.47 1.97
CA LEU A 14 15.56 1.89 2.06
C LEU A 14 15.76 2.58 0.70
N ALA A 15 16.89 2.33 0.03
CA ALA A 15 17.17 2.91 -1.27
C ALA A 15 16.11 2.52 -2.32
N VAL A 16 15.74 1.23 -2.39
CA VAL A 16 14.70 0.74 -3.30
C VAL A 16 13.35 1.39 -2.98
N SER A 17 13.01 1.51 -1.69
CA SER A 17 11.77 2.15 -1.26
C SER A 17 11.72 3.62 -1.67
N VAL A 18 12.80 4.38 -1.44
CA VAL A 18 12.89 5.79 -1.81
C VAL A 18 12.78 5.98 -3.33
N VAL A 19 13.49 5.18 -4.13
CA VAL A 19 13.42 5.26 -5.60
C VAL A 19 11.99 4.95 -6.09
N SER A 20 11.38 3.91 -5.55
CA SER A 20 10.01 3.52 -5.90
C SER A 20 8.99 4.61 -5.53
N TYR A 21 9.15 5.21 -4.35
CA TYR A 21 8.31 6.31 -3.88
C TYR A 21 8.43 7.54 -4.78
N VAL A 22 9.66 7.94 -5.11
CA VAL A 22 9.90 9.10 -5.98
C VAL A 22 9.31 8.86 -7.38
N TYR A 23 9.46 7.67 -7.96
CA TYR A 23 8.84 7.33 -9.24
C TYR A 23 7.32 7.45 -9.19
N TYR A 24 6.69 6.88 -8.16
CA TYR A 24 5.24 6.93 -7.99
C TYR A 24 4.74 8.37 -7.73
N PHE A 25 5.44 9.12 -6.89
CA PHE A 25 5.12 10.51 -6.57
C PHE A 25 5.19 11.42 -7.79
N LEU A 26 6.29 11.32 -8.57
CA LEU A 26 6.44 12.04 -9.82
C LEU A 26 5.35 11.65 -10.81
N TRP A 27 5.05 10.36 -10.94
CA TRP A 27 3.99 9.89 -11.82
C TRP A 27 2.62 10.47 -11.43
N VAL A 28 2.22 10.43 -10.17
CA VAL A 28 0.93 10.98 -9.70
C VAL A 28 0.86 12.50 -9.92
N ILE A 29 1.94 13.24 -9.65
CA ILE A 29 1.96 14.70 -9.78
C ILE A 29 2.01 15.14 -11.23
N ILE A 30 2.82 14.50 -12.08
CA ILE A 30 3.02 14.92 -13.48
C ILE A 30 1.82 14.57 -14.36
N THR A 31 1.14 13.44 -14.07
CA THR A 31 -0.02 12.96 -14.84
C THR A 31 -1.13 13.99 -15.09
N PRO A 32 -1.56 14.84 -14.12
CA PRO A 32 -2.55 15.88 -14.38
C PRO A 32 -2.04 17.07 -15.21
N PHE A 33 -0.72 17.30 -15.29
CA PHE A 33 -0.15 18.46 -16.01
C PHE A 33 0.29 18.13 -17.45
N VAL A 34 0.49 16.86 -17.79
CA VAL A 34 0.90 16.43 -19.13
C VAL A 34 -0.34 16.12 -19.97
N ASP A 35 -0.38 16.56 -21.23
CA ASP A 35 -1.43 16.22 -22.19
C ASP A 35 -1.27 14.83 -22.80
N LYS A 36 -2.38 14.22 -23.22
CA LYS A 36 -2.43 12.82 -23.70
C LYS A 36 -1.56 12.51 -24.92
N GLY A 37 -1.11 13.53 -25.66
CA GLY A 37 -0.30 13.39 -26.88
C GLY A 37 1.22 13.58 -26.69
N HIS A 38 1.71 13.80 -25.46
CA HIS A 38 3.13 14.05 -25.23
C HIS A 38 3.95 12.76 -25.05
N ILE A 39 5.15 12.73 -25.62
CA ILE A 39 6.18 11.67 -25.45
C ILE A 39 6.43 11.26 -23.98
N VAL A 40 6.24 12.21 -23.06
CA VAL A 40 6.38 11.98 -21.61
C VAL A 40 5.39 10.92 -21.13
N GLN A 41 4.21 10.81 -21.73
CA GLN A 41 3.22 9.79 -21.40
C GLN A 41 3.63 8.37 -21.85
N SER A 42 4.65 8.21 -22.70
CA SER A 42 5.21 6.88 -23.01
C SER A 42 6.09 6.33 -21.87
N PHE A 43 6.60 7.20 -20.99
CA PHE A 43 7.40 6.80 -19.82
C PHE A 43 6.56 6.52 -18.58
N PHE A 44 5.27 6.88 -18.61
CA PHE A 44 4.34 6.72 -17.51
C PHE A 44 3.24 5.73 -17.89
N PRO A 45 2.89 4.77 -17.02
CA PRO A 45 1.71 3.92 -17.24
C PRO A 45 0.45 4.76 -17.42
N GLU A 46 -0.56 4.21 -18.10
CA GLU A 46 -1.83 4.91 -18.32
C GLU A 46 -2.38 5.51 -17.02
N ARG A 47 -2.95 6.72 -17.12
CA ARG A 47 -3.46 7.50 -15.99
C ARG A 47 -4.41 6.73 -15.09
N TYR A 48 -5.10 5.75 -15.66
CA TYR A 48 -5.97 4.84 -14.94
C TYR A 48 -5.28 4.18 -13.74
N TYR A 49 -4.02 3.73 -13.92
CA TYR A 49 -3.29 3.05 -12.85
C TYR A 49 -2.95 3.98 -11.68
N ALA A 50 -2.77 5.28 -11.92
CA ALA A 50 -2.47 6.25 -10.85
C ALA A 50 -3.61 6.37 -9.83
N ILE A 51 -4.85 6.14 -10.26
CA ILE A 51 -6.05 6.17 -9.41
C ILE A 51 -6.40 4.77 -8.90
N ALA A 52 -6.21 3.74 -9.74
CA ALA A 52 -6.53 2.37 -9.39
C ALA A 52 -5.64 1.84 -8.26
N ILE A 53 -4.34 2.16 -8.25
CA ILE A 53 -3.39 1.64 -7.24
C ILE A 53 -3.80 2.04 -5.81
N PRO A 54 -4.04 3.33 -5.47
CA PRO A 54 -4.50 3.71 -4.14
C PRO A 54 -5.86 3.12 -3.78
N SER A 55 -6.76 3.05 -4.76
CA SER A 55 -8.11 2.53 -4.54
C SER A 55 -8.08 1.04 -4.16
N ILE A 56 -7.30 0.22 -4.88
CA ILE A 56 -7.16 -1.21 -4.60
C ILE A 56 -6.51 -1.41 -3.22
N ILE A 57 -5.45 -0.66 -2.90
CA ILE A 57 -4.78 -0.74 -1.59
C ILE A 57 -5.77 -0.43 -0.47
N LEU A 58 -6.57 0.63 -0.63
CA LEU A 58 -7.56 1.02 0.37
C LEU A 58 -8.64 -0.05 0.56
N VAL A 59 -9.19 -0.59 -0.53
CA VAL A 59 -10.21 -1.65 -0.47
C VAL A 59 -9.65 -2.91 0.20
N VAL A 60 -8.45 -3.34 -0.18
CA VAL A 60 -7.78 -4.50 0.42
C VAL A 60 -7.53 -4.28 1.91
N PHE A 61 -6.99 -3.11 2.28
CA PHE A 61 -6.74 -2.76 3.68
C PHE A 61 -8.02 -2.78 4.52
N LEU A 62 -9.09 -2.14 4.04
CA LEU A 62 -10.38 -2.15 4.72
C LEU A 62 -10.94 -3.57 4.84
N THR A 63 -10.85 -4.38 3.78
CA THR A 63 -11.32 -5.77 3.80
C THR A 63 -10.59 -6.58 4.86
N ILE A 64 -9.27 -6.43 4.98
CA ILE A 64 -8.45 -7.10 5.99
C ILE A 64 -8.86 -6.64 7.39
N CYS A 65 -8.96 -5.33 7.63
CA CYS A 65 -9.36 -4.78 8.92
C CYS A 65 -10.76 -5.27 9.34
N SER A 66 -11.75 -5.17 8.45
CA SER A 66 -13.11 -5.62 8.71
C SER A 66 -13.18 -7.12 9.00
N THR A 67 -12.46 -7.93 8.23
CA THR A 67 -12.41 -9.39 8.44
C THR A 67 -11.78 -9.70 9.80
N PHE A 68 -10.66 -9.06 10.14
CA PHE A 68 -9.99 -9.27 11.42
C PHE A 68 -10.89 -8.91 12.61
N ILE A 69 -11.55 -7.75 12.56
CA ILE A 69 -12.49 -7.32 13.61
C ILE A 69 -13.64 -8.32 13.73
N GLY A 70 -14.24 -8.73 12.61
CA GLY A 70 -15.31 -9.73 12.60
C GLY A 70 -14.91 -11.05 13.24
N LEU A 71 -13.70 -11.55 12.93
CA LEU A 71 -13.17 -12.78 13.51
C LEU A 71 -12.96 -12.66 15.03
N VAL A 72 -12.42 -11.53 15.51
CA VAL A 72 -12.25 -11.28 16.95
C VAL A 72 -13.61 -11.23 17.64
N MET A 73 -14.59 -10.51 17.10
CA MET A 73 -15.94 -10.43 17.70
C MET A 73 -16.63 -11.79 17.79
N ILE A 74 -16.46 -12.67 16.80
CA ILE A 74 -17.00 -14.04 16.82
C ILE A 74 -16.33 -14.90 17.90
N GLN A 75 -15.02 -14.69 18.14
CA GLN A 75 -14.28 -15.43 19.17
C GLN A 75 -14.55 -14.90 20.58
N SER A 76 -14.86 -13.61 20.72
CA SER A 76 -15.11 -12.95 22.02
C SER A 76 -16.49 -13.24 22.64
N LYS A 77 -17.15 -14.37 22.33
CA LYS A 77 -18.47 -14.71 22.91
C LYS A 77 -18.42 -14.59 24.45
N PRO A 78 -19.27 -13.76 25.08
CA PRO A 78 -19.31 -13.67 26.53
C PRO A 78 -19.82 -15.00 27.15
N PRO A 79 -19.33 -15.37 28.35
CA PRO A 79 -19.78 -16.58 29.02
C PRO A 79 -21.31 -16.56 29.20
N LYS A 80 -21.97 -17.68 28.88
CA LYS A 80 -23.42 -17.82 29.02
C LYS A 80 -23.83 -17.45 30.45
N PRO A 81 -24.80 -16.53 30.66
CA PRO A 81 -25.34 -16.29 31.98
C PRO A 81 -25.95 -17.60 32.50
N LYS A 82 -25.58 -17.96 33.73
CA LYS A 82 -26.17 -19.11 34.43
C LYS A 82 -27.65 -18.81 34.65
N THR A 83 -28.51 -19.55 33.98
CA THR A 83 -29.95 -19.60 34.28
C THR A 83 -30.11 -20.47 35.51
N GLU A 84 -30.57 -19.86 36.61
CA GLU A 84 -31.06 -20.56 37.82
C GLU A 84 -32.26 -21.45 37.51
#